data_AF-A0A518ID00-F1
#
_entry.id   AF-A0A518ID00-F1
#
_cell.length_a   1.000
_cell.length_b   1.000
_cell.length_c   1.000
_cell.angle_alpha   90.00
_cell.angle_beta   90.00
_cell.angle_gamma   90.00
#
_symmetry.space_group_name_H-M   'P 1'
#
loop_
_entity.id
_entity.type
_entity.pdbx_description
1 polymer ?
#
loop_
_entity_poly.entity_id
_entity_poly.type
_entity_poly.pdbx_seq_one_letter_code
_entity_poly.pdbx_strand_id
1 'polypeptide(L)'
;MLLEIEQKENAMKDDFLEWPADSICLNPESLDLSALSREVYRRTCRTDFHEPGFCLVNLGSALDSHTFRRIMVDLKQEMAAIHEADAGKTFHYLSLGRFDQQTSTKPHLDSGPEECFLMLGYEPSEVASVFEISDYSKCAFEMELTPQEFLAKHNPMFQSGYEILRPYTTRVPCFSETDYQIVCINNSFAPFSMEKPVWQGTLHTATVRTPDESKRRVINSTLIASVPMGAETVVSKSDEQEFVETTLVRRRDYGTLQRDDDV
;
A
#
# COMPACT_ATOMS: atom_id res chain seq x y z
N MET A 1 -20.72 37.88 -17.01
CA MET A 1 -20.34 36.94 -18.09
C MET A 1 -18.85 36.66 -18.17
N LEU A 2 -17.94 37.59 -18.53
CA LEU A 2 -16.48 37.32 -18.47
C LEU A 2 -15.95 37.18 -17.03
N LEU A 3 -16.46 37.98 -16.09
CA LEU A 3 -16.13 37.89 -14.66
C LEU A 3 -16.72 36.67 -13.94
N GLU A 4 -17.74 36.01 -14.50
CA GLU A 4 -18.33 34.77 -13.94
C GLU A 4 -17.61 33.51 -14.45
N ILE A 5 -16.91 33.61 -15.58
CA ILE A 5 -16.06 32.54 -16.10
C ILE A 5 -14.74 32.50 -15.33
N GLU A 6 -14.13 33.64 -15.04
CA GLU A 6 -12.92 33.73 -14.18
C GLU A 6 -13.16 33.32 -12.71
N GLN A 7 -14.40 33.46 -12.20
CA GLN A 7 -14.76 32.98 -10.86
C GLN A 7 -15.06 31.47 -10.83
N LYS A 8 -15.47 30.85 -11.95
CA LYS A 8 -15.61 29.39 -12.05
C LYS A 8 -14.28 28.69 -12.34
N GLU A 9 -13.35 29.33 -13.05
CA GLU A 9 -12.00 28.78 -13.27
C GLU A 9 -11.09 28.90 -12.02
N ASN A 10 -11.32 29.87 -11.13
CA ASN A 10 -10.61 29.97 -9.85
C ASN A 10 -11.18 29.09 -8.71
N ALA A 11 -12.29 28.38 -8.95
CA ALA A 11 -12.89 27.43 -8.01
C ALA A 11 -12.44 25.98 -8.22
N MET A 12 -11.56 25.71 -9.20
CA MET A 12 -10.85 24.43 -9.38
C MET A 12 -9.41 24.52 -8.86
N LYS A 13 -9.21 25.15 -7.71
CA LYS A 13 -7.96 25.04 -6.95
C LYS A 13 -8.14 23.98 -5.88
N ASP A 14 -7.53 22.83 -6.13
CA ASP A 14 -6.96 21.94 -5.11
C ASP A 14 -7.87 21.47 -3.96
N ASP A 15 -9.11 21.04 -4.23
CA ASP A 15 -9.74 20.04 -3.35
C ASP A 15 -9.20 18.66 -3.74
N PHE A 16 -7.90 18.45 -3.51
CA PHE A 16 -7.39 17.09 -3.37
C PHE A 16 -8.03 16.50 -2.13
N LEU A 17 -8.26 15.18 -2.11
CA LEU A 17 -8.41 14.47 -0.84
C LEU A 17 -7.10 14.61 -0.06
N GLU A 18 -6.98 15.70 0.68
CA GLU A 18 -5.85 15.97 1.56
C GLU A 18 -6.14 15.29 2.90
N TRP A 19 -5.72 14.03 3.01
CA TRP A 19 -5.57 13.39 4.29
C TRP A 19 -4.55 14.18 5.13
N PRO A 20 -4.90 14.63 6.35
CA PRO A 20 -3.95 15.23 7.27
C PRO A 20 -2.73 14.33 7.45
N ALA A 21 -1.53 14.90 7.54
CA ALA A 21 -0.31 14.09 7.59
C ALA A 21 -0.32 13.07 8.76
N ASP A 22 -0.88 13.41 9.91
CA ASP A 22 -1.03 12.52 11.08
C ASP A 22 -2.08 11.40 10.87
N SER A 23 -2.98 11.54 9.91
CA SER A 23 -3.90 10.47 9.53
C SER A 23 -3.25 9.42 8.63
N ILE A 24 -2.10 9.71 8.01
CA ILE A 24 -1.39 8.79 7.09
C ILE A 24 0.03 8.43 7.54
N CYS A 25 0.70 9.29 8.31
CA CYS A 25 2.10 9.15 8.71
C CYS A 25 2.23 8.84 10.20
N LEU A 26 2.64 7.61 10.49
CA LEU A 26 2.86 7.10 11.84
C LEU A 26 4.35 7.11 12.16
N ASN A 27 4.74 7.86 13.19
CA ASN A 27 6.11 7.96 13.67
C ASN A 27 6.15 7.55 15.16
N PRO A 28 6.10 6.25 15.49
CA PRO A 28 6.09 5.81 16.88
C PRO A 28 7.39 6.19 17.60
N GLU A 29 7.30 6.85 18.76
CA GLU A 29 8.48 7.17 19.60
C GLU A 29 9.13 5.91 20.19
N SER A 30 8.33 4.85 20.40
CA SER A 30 8.75 3.53 20.82
C SER A 30 7.94 2.47 20.09
N LEU A 31 8.54 1.32 19.80
CA LEU A 31 7.86 0.23 19.10
C LEU A 31 6.95 -0.59 20.04
N ASP A 32 5.80 -0.03 20.39
CA ASP A 32 4.67 -0.77 20.94
C ASP A 32 3.83 -1.33 19.79
N LEU A 33 4.09 -2.59 19.42
CA LEU A 33 3.41 -3.25 18.30
C LEU A 33 1.90 -3.37 18.49
N SER A 34 1.42 -3.49 19.73
CA SER A 34 -0.02 -3.63 19.98
C SER A 34 -0.76 -2.31 19.73
N ALA A 35 -0.19 -1.18 20.15
CA ALA A 35 -0.75 0.13 19.85
C ALA A 35 -0.63 0.46 18.35
N LEU A 36 0.53 0.17 17.76
CA LEU A 36 0.78 0.42 16.34
C LEU A 36 -0.15 -0.41 15.44
N SER A 37 -0.37 -1.70 15.73
CA SER A 37 -1.22 -2.57 14.92
C SER A 37 -2.67 -2.10 14.88
N ARG A 38 -3.21 -1.57 15.98
CA ARG A 38 -4.56 -0.96 16.02
C ARG A 38 -4.66 0.24 15.09
N GLU A 39 -3.67 1.12 15.13
CA GLU A 39 -3.62 2.31 14.28
C GLU A 39 -3.44 1.96 12.79
N VAL A 40 -2.61 0.97 12.48
CA VAL A 40 -2.39 0.48 11.11
C VAL A 40 -3.64 -0.23 10.57
N TYR A 41 -4.26 -1.10 11.38
CA TYR A 41 -5.47 -1.84 11.02
C TYR A 41 -6.63 -0.88 10.75
N ARG A 42 -6.89 0.07 11.66
CA ARG A 42 -7.98 1.07 11.49
C ARG A 42 -7.85 1.85 10.18
N ARG A 43 -6.65 2.33 9.86
CA ARG A 43 -6.41 3.13 8.64
C ARG A 43 -6.41 2.33 7.36
N THR A 44 -5.88 1.11 7.39
CA THR A 44 -5.73 0.26 6.19
C THR A 44 -7.00 -0.53 5.90
N CYS A 45 -7.50 -1.28 6.88
CA CYS A 45 -8.61 -2.22 6.74
C CYS A 45 -9.99 -1.55 6.83
N ARG A 46 -10.13 -0.36 6.24
CA ARG A 46 -11.38 0.43 6.25
C ARG A 46 -12.48 -0.23 5.44
N THR A 47 -13.72 -0.10 5.92
CA THR A 47 -14.94 -0.56 5.22
C THR A 47 -15.81 0.59 4.71
N ASP A 48 -15.44 1.84 5.03
CA ASP A 48 -16.07 3.07 4.57
C ASP A 48 -15.01 4.08 4.08
N PHE A 49 -15.40 5.33 3.84
CA PHE A 49 -14.52 6.39 3.32
C PHE A 49 -14.06 7.41 4.40
N HIS A 50 -14.17 7.08 5.69
CA HIS A 50 -13.74 7.98 6.79
C HIS A 50 -12.25 7.84 7.13
N GLU A 51 -11.64 6.73 6.76
CA GLU A 51 -10.20 6.48 6.90
C GLU A 51 -9.49 6.50 5.53
N PRO A 52 -8.16 6.63 5.47
CA PRO A 52 -7.45 6.72 4.19
C PRO A 52 -7.47 5.45 3.35
N GLY A 53 -7.52 4.27 3.97
CA GLY A 53 -7.32 2.98 3.31
C GLY A 53 -5.84 2.65 3.11
N PHE A 54 -4.96 3.43 3.72
CA PHE A 54 -3.52 3.21 3.73
C PHE A 54 -2.87 3.96 4.90
N CYS A 55 -1.63 3.61 5.23
CA CYS A 55 -0.76 4.40 6.09
C CYS A 55 0.71 4.06 5.85
N LEU A 56 1.59 4.98 6.26
CA LEU A 56 3.03 4.79 6.31
C LEU A 56 3.47 4.80 7.78
N VAL A 57 4.25 3.79 8.17
CA VAL A 57 4.95 3.72 9.46
C VAL A 57 6.43 3.97 9.21
N ASN A 58 7.00 5.01 9.80
CA ASN A 58 8.43 5.24 9.79
C ASN A 58 9.05 4.65 11.07
N LEU A 59 10.02 3.74 10.91
CA LEU A 59 10.70 3.03 12.00
C LEU A 59 12.11 3.57 12.26
N GLY A 60 12.52 4.63 11.56
CA GLY A 60 13.84 5.23 11.65
C GLY A 60 14.94 4.43 10.94
N SER A 61 16.18 4.90 11.08
CA SER A 61 17.35 4.37 10.38
C SER A 61 18.16 3.33 11.16
N ALA A 62 17.81 3.07 12.42
CA ALA A 62 18.62 2.28 13.36
C ALA A 62 18.36 0.75 13.33
N LEU A 63 17.62 0.28 12.32
CA LEU A 63 17.29 -1.14 12.15
C LEU A 63 18.26 -1.80 11.16
N ASP A 64 18.26 -3.13 11.16
CA ASP A 64 18.79 -3.94 10.06
C ASP A 64 17.64 -4.61 9.28
N SER A 65 17.95 -5.15 8.10
CA SER A 65 16.97 -5.75 7.20
C SER A 65 16.23 -6.97 7.80
N HIS A 66 16.87 -7.77 8.65
CA HIS A 66 16.23 -8.93 9.28
C HIS A 66 15.26 -8.47 10.37
N THR A 67 15.71 -7.57 11.24
CA THR A 67 14.88 -6.97 12.29
C THR A 67 13.67 -6.27 11.68
N PHE A 68 13.87 -5.52 10.59
CA PHE A 68 12.80 -4.85 9.88
C PHE A 68 11.72 -5.81 9.35
N ARG A 69 12.11 -6.90 8.70
CA ARG A 69 11.16 -7.91 8.21
C ARG A 69 10.49 -8.69 9.32
N ARG A 70 11.17 -8.92 10.45
CA ARG A 70 10.55 -9.48 11.66
C ARG A 70 9.42 -8.56 12.14
N ILE A 71 9.65 -7.25 12.20
CA ILE A 71 8.62 -6.27 12.57
C ILE A 71 7.41 -6.33 11.64
N MET A 72 7.62 -6.47 10.32
CA MET A 72 6.51 -6.66 9.37
C MET A 72 5.69 -7.91 9.68
N VAL A 73 6.36 -9.03 9.96
CA VAL A 73 5.69 -10.30 10.30
C VAL A 73 4.89 -10.18 11.60
N ASP A 74 5.48 -9.59 12.63
CA ASP A 74 4.85 -9.43 13.93
C ASP A 74 3.68 -8.44 13.86
N LEU A 75 3.82 -7.34 13.10
CA LEU A 75 2.75 -6.38 12.84
C LEU A 75 1.54 -7.07 12.18
N LYS A 76 1.77 -7.91 11.16
CA LYS A 76 0.69 -8.68 10.51
C LYS A 76 0.00 -9.61 11.51
N GLN A 77 0.74 -10.25 12.42
CA GLN A 77 0.16 -11.16 13.41
C GLN A 77 -0.74 -10.42 14.40
N GLU A 78 -0.29 -9.27 14.89
CA GLU A 78 -1.10 -8.41 15.77
C GLU A 78 -2.36 -7.88 15.05
N MET A 79 -2.22 -7.46 13.79
CA MET A 79 -3.39 -7.06 12.99
C MET A 79 -4.35 -8.22 12.72
N ALA A 80 -3.85 -9.46 12.57
CA ALA A 80 -4.69 -10.64 12.41
C ALA A 80 -5.54 -10.88 13.67
N ALA A 81 -4.96 -10.75 14.87
CA ALA A 81 -5.71 -10.89 16.11
C ALA A 81 -6.84 -9.86 16.24
N ILE A 82 -6.60 -8.62 15.80
CA ILE A 82 -7.65 -7.58 15.72
C ILE A 82 -8.73 -7.98 14.72
N HIS A 83 -8.34 -8.43 13.53
CA HIS A 83 -9.27 -8.84 12.49
C HIS A 83 -10.15 -10.04 12.91
N GLU A 84 -9.58 -10.99 13.64
CA GLU A 84 -10.30 -12.14 14.19
C GLU A 84 -11.39 -11.70 15.17
N ALA A 85 -11.06 -10.74 16.05
CA ALA A 85 -12.00 -10.18 17.01
C ALA A 85 -13.11 -9.36 16.33
N ASP A 86 -12.77 -8.53 15.34
CA ASP A 86 -13.69 -7.57 14.73
C ASP A 86 -14.55 -8.18 13.62
N ALA A 87 -14.01 -9.11 12.84
CA ALA A 87 -14.63 -9.62 11.61
C ALA A 87 -14.88 -11.14 11.63
N GLY A 88 -14.38 -11.87 12.63
CA GLY A 88 -14.48 -13.35 12.66
C GLY A 88 -13.73 -14.02 11.50
N LYS A 89 -12.73 -13.34 10.94
CA LYS A 89 -11.86 -13.78 9.85
C LYS A 89 -10.41 -13.56 10.27
N THR A 90 -9.46 -14.26 9.66
CA THR A 90 -8.02 -14.10 9.93
C THR A 90 -7.28 -13.63 8.68
N PHE A 91 -5.97 -13.40 8.82
CA PHE A 91 -5.09 -12.98 7.74
C PHE A 91 -4.15 -14.08 7.29
N HIS A 92 -4.13 -14.37 6.00
CA HIS A 92 -3.15 -15.26 5.38
C HIS A 92 -2.23 -14.50 4.42
N TYR A 93 -0.95 -14.83 4.45
CA TYR A 93 -0.05 -14.43 3.38
C TYR A 93 -0.41 -15.19 2.10
N LEU A 94 -0.48 -14.47 1.00
CA LEU A 94 -0.55 -15.01 -0.36
C LEU A 94 0.81 -14.99 -1.04
N SER A 95 1.66 -14.03 -0.67
CA SER A 95 3.02 -13.93 -1.17
C SER A 95 3.92 -13.22 -0.14
N LEU A 96 5.21 -13.56 -0.20
CA LEU A 96 6.31 -12.92 0.51
C LEU A 96 7.44 -12.72 -0.50
N GLY A 97 8.01 -11.52 -0.58
CA GLY A 97 9.07 -11.23 -1.53
C GLY A 97 9.99 -10.11 -1.07
N ARG A 98 11.24 -10.17 -1.52
CA ARG A 98 12.25 -9.13 -1.32
C ARG A 98 12.96 -8.88 -2.64
N PHE A 99 12.85 -7.66 -3.16
CA PHE A 99 13.35 -7.34 -4.49
C PHE A 99 13.87 -5.91 -4.62
N ASP A 100 14.71 -5.70 -5.61
CA ASP A 100 15.22 -4.38 -6.01
C ASP A 100 14.39 -3.87 -7.19
N GLN A 101 13.65 -2.78 -7.00
CA GLN A 101 12.82 -2.19 -8.05
C GLN A 101 12.96 -0.68 -8.12
N GLN A 102 13.36 -0.23 -9.31
CA GLN A 102 13.56 1.17 -9.65
C GLN A 102 12.70 1.65 -10.83
N THR A 103 11.76 0.81 -11.29
CA THR A 103 10.80 1.21 -12.32
C THR A 103 9.62 1.94 -11.71
N SER A 104 9.30 3.10 -12.29
CA SER A 104 8.08 3.82 -11.96
C SER A 104 6.84 3.02 -12.38
N THR A 105 5.85 2.98 -11.51
CA THR A 105 4.55 2.37 -11.81
C THR A 105 3.54 3.44 -12.19
N LYS A 106 2.44 3.02 -12.82
CA LYS A 106 1.20 3.80 -12.93
C LYS A 106 0.28 3.39 -11.76
N PRO A 107 -0.82 4.10 -11.48
CA PRO A 107 -1.78 3.65 -10.48
C PRO A 107 -2.27 2.25 -10.83
N HIS A 108 -2.08 1.31 -9.90
CA HIS A 108 -2.42 -0.08 -10.10
C HIS A 108 -2.84 -0.74 -8.80
N LEU A 109 -3.50 -1.88 -8.98
CA LEU A 109 -3.86 -2.85 -7.96
C LEU A 109 -2.97 -4.07 -8.17
N ASP A 110 -2.44 -4.64 -7.10
CA ASP A 110 -1.78 -5.94 -7.19
C ASP A 110 -2.83 -7.04 -7.27
N SER A 111 -2.53 -8.12 -8.00
CA SER A 111 -3.48 -9.23 -8.14
C SER A 111 -3.68 -9.95 -6.81
N GLY A 112 -4.92 -10.02 -6.34
CA GLY A 112 -5.31 -10.69 -5.09
C GLY A 112 -6.81 -11.00 -5.06
N PRO A 113 -7.34 -11.55 -3.95
CA PRO A 113 -8.77 -11.73 -3.73
C PRO A 113 -9.45 -10.39 -3.42
N GLU A 114 -10.79 -10.41 -3.35
CA GLU A 114 -11.62 -9.21 -3.16
C GLU A 114 -11.24 -8.37 -1.93
N GLU A 115 -10.91 -9.02 -0.81
CA GLU A 115 -10.48 -8.37 0.44
C GLU A 115 -9.03 -8.75 0.77
N CYS A 116 -8.11 -7.86 0.42
CA CYS A 116 -6.70 -8.01 0.71
C CYS A 116 -6.02 -6.66 0.92
N PHE A 117 -4.83 -6.68 1.51
CA PHE A 117 -3.96 -5.53 1.61
C PHE A 117 -2.52 -5.88 1.29
N LEU A 118 -1.77 -4.89 0.83
CA LEU A 118 -0.33 -4.96 0.65
C LEU A 118 0.35 -4.37 1.89
N MET A 119 1.40 -5.03 2.36
CA MET A 119 2.35 -4.43 3.29
C MET A 119 3.72 -4.40 2.62
N LEU A 120 4.15 -3.19 2.28
CA LEU A 120 5.41 -2.89 1.58
C LEU A 120 6.43 -2.32 2.56
N GLY A 121 7.51 -3.05 2.83
CA GLY A 121 8.63 -2.60 3.63
C GLY A 121 9.76 -2.02 2.76
N TYR A 122 9.95 -0.71 2.82
CA TYR A 122 11.06 -0.01 2.17
C TYR A 122 12.28 0.02 3.10
N GLU A 123 13.41 -0.50 2.61
CA GLU A 123 14.71 -0.30 3.27
C GLU A 123 15.31 1.06 2.82
N PRO A 124 16.20 1.68 3.63
CA PRO A 124 16.90 2.90 3.24
C PRO A 124 17.56 2.80 1.86
N SER A 125 17.42 3.83 1.04
CA SER A 125 17.90 3.84 -0.34
C SER A 125 18.24 5.26 -0.80
N GLU A 126 19.36 5.41 -1.50
CA GLU A 126 19.73 6.65 -2.20
C GLU A 126 18.89 6.89 -3.47
N VAL A 127 18.04 5.92 -3.87
CA VAL A 127 17.20 6.02 -5.07
C VAL A 127 15.90 6.73 -4.72
N ALA A 128 15.85 8.03 -5.02
CA ALA A 128 14.72 8.88 -4.69
C ALA A 128 13.41 8.42 -5.33
N SER A 129 12.37 8.29 -4.51
CA SER A 129 11.05 7.88 -4.97
C SER A 129 9.91 8.68 -4.33
N VAL A 130 8.87 8.93 -5.13
CA VAL A 130 7.61 9.52 -4.68
C VAL A 130 6.57 8.42 -4.64
N PHE A 131 5.79 8.40 -3.55
CA PHE A 131 4.69 7.47 -3.38
C PHE A 131 3.35 8.21 -3.38
N GLU A 132 2.40 7.73 -4.18
CA GLU A 132 1.06 8.29 -4.29
C GLU A 132 0.02 7.18 -4.15
N ILE A 133 -1.05 7.47 -3.40
CA ILE A 133 -2.19 6.57 -3.23
C ILE A 133 -3.43 7.25 -3.80
N SER A 134 -4.21 6.54 -4.62
CA SER A 134 -5.46 7.03 -5.20
C SER A 134 -6.65 6.25 -4.65
N ASP A 135 -7.60 6.94 -4.02
CA ASP A 135 -8.83 6.33 -3.50
C ASP A 135 -9.84 6.05 -4.63
N TYR A 136 -9.51 5.05 -5.45
CA TYR A 136 -10.34 4.67 -6.59
C TYR A 136 -11.68 4.06 -6.17
N SER A 137 -11.79 3.44 -4.99
CA SER A 137 -13.06 2.92 -4.49
C SER A 137 -14.02 4.06 -4.16
N LYS A 138 -13.53 5.15 -3.55
CA LYS A 138 -14.33 6.37 -3.32
C LYS A 138 -14.71 7.02 -4.65
N CYS A 139 -13.76 7.16 -5.56
CA CYS A 139 -14.04 7.70 -6.89
C CYS A 139 -15.11 6.87 -7.62
N ALA A 140 -15.02 5.54 -7.58
CA ALA A 140 -16.01 4.65 -8.18
C ALA A 140 -17.39 4.83 -7.52
N PHE A 141 -17.44 4.86 -6.19
CA PHE A 141 -18.66 5.06 -5.42
C PHE A 141 -19.37 6.38 -5.75
N GLU A 142 -18.63 7.50 -5.79
CA GLU A 142 -19.19 8.82 -6.12
C GLU A 142 -19.65 8.91 -7.59
N MET A 143 -19.16 8.03 -8.46
CA MET A 143 -19.59 7.87 -9.85
C MET A 143 -20.71 6.83 -10.02
N GLU A 144 -21.26 6.27 -8.94
CA GLU A 144 -22.26 5.19 -8.97
C GLU A 144 -21.76 3.93 -9.72
N LEU A 145 -20.47 3.62 -9.57
CA LEU A 145 -19.81 2.45 -10.14
C LEU A 145 -19.27 1.54 -9.04
N THR A 146 -19.16 0.25 -9.34
CA THR A 146 -18.30 -0.65 -8.56
C THR A 146 -16.81 -0.39 -8.88
N PRO A 147 -15.87 -0.75 -7.98
CA PRO A 147 -14.44 -0.62 -8.25
C PRO A 147 -14.00 -1.32 -9.54
N GLN A 148 -14.56 -2.50 -9.84
CA GLN A 148 -14.27 -3.23 -11.08
C GLN A 148 -14.82 -2.52 -12.33
N GLU A 149 -16.04 -1.98 -12.27
CA GLU A 149 -16.61 -1.21 -13.39
C GLU A 149 -15.82 0.07 -13.65
N PHE A 150 -15.36 0.74 -12.58
CA PHE A 150 -14.47 1.89 -12.71
C PHE A 150 -13.19 1.51 -13.43
N LEU A 151 -12.49 0.45 -13.01
CA LEU A 151 -11.25 0.02 -13.68
C LEU A 151 -11.48 -0.42 -15.13
N ALA A 152 -12.64 -0.99 -15.45
CA ALA A 152 -12.98 -1.38 -16.82
C ALA A 152 -13.28 -0.16 -17.72
N LYS A 153 -14.02 0.84 -17.21
CA LYS A 153 -14.46 2.02 -17.98
C LYS A 153 -13.42 3.16 -17.99
N HIS A 154 -12.67 3.30 -16.90
CA HIS A 154 -11.77 4.41 -16.61
C HIS A 154 -10.39 3.90 -16.20
N ASN A 155 -9.86 2.93 -16.94
CA ASN A 155 -8.58 2.29 -16.64
C ASN A 155 -7.45 3.35 -16.47
N PRO A 156 -6.86 3.48 -15.27
CA PRO A 156 -5.87 4.52 -14.97
C PRO A 156 -4.50 4.27 -15.60
N MET A 157 -4.33 3.17 -16.32
CA MET A 157 -3.19 2.97 -17.22
C MET A 157 -3.22 3.95 -18.41
N PHE A 158 -4.39 4.51 -18.74
CA PHE A 158 -4.56 5.55 -19.75
C PHE A 158 -4.72 6.92 -19.09
N GLN A 159 -4.29 7.97 -19.80
CA GLN A 159 -4.27 9.35 -19.31
C GLN A 159 -5.66 9.82 -18.84
N SER A 160 -6.72 9.49 -19.57
CA SER A 160 -8.08 9.89 -19.21
C SER A 160 -8.57 9.27 -17.90
N GLY A 161 -8.21 8.01 -17.63
CA GLY A 161 -8.51 7.35 -16.36
C GLY A 161 -7.70 7.95 -15.21
N TYR A 162 -6.42 8.25 -15.45
CA TYR A 162 -5.56 8.91 -14.49
C TYR A 162 -6.08 10.30 -14.07
N GLU A 163 -6.55 11.10 -15.03
CA GLU A 163 -7.10 12.44 -14.76
C GLU A 163 -8.36 12.41 -13.88
N ILE A 164 -9.19 11.37 -14.02
CA ILE A 164 -10.37 11.17 -13.17
C ILE A 164 -9.96 10.86 -11.72
N LEU A 165 -8.87 10.10 -11.52
CA LEU A 165 -8.38 9.75 -10.18
C LEU A 165 -7.68 10.90 -9.46
N ARG A 166 -7.14 11.87 -10.20
CA ARG A 166 -6.28 12.93 -9.65
C ARG A 166 -6.85 13.64 -8.40
N PRO A 167 -8.15 13.99 -8.32
CA PRO A 167 -8.73 14.61 -7.11
C PRO A 167 -8.75 13.66 -5.89
N TYR A 168 -8.69 12.35 -6.11
CA TYR A 168 -8.66 11.31 -5.09
C TYR A 168 -7.25 10.81 -4.78
N THR A 169 -6.22 11.44 -5.38
CA THR A 169 -4.82 11.05 -5.22
C THR A 169 -4.16 11.87 -4.12
N THR A 170 -3.62 11.18 -3.12
CA THR A 170 -2.79 11.74 -2.06
C THR A 170 -1.33 11.37 -2.32
N ARG A 171 -0.47 12.39 -2.42
CA ARG A 171 0.99 12.18 -2.36
C ARG A 171 1.42 12.00 -0.92
N VAL A 172 2.10 10.90 -0.60
CA VAL A 172 2.54 10.61 0.77
C VAL A 172 3.63 11.60 1.20
N PRO A 173 3.40 12.44 2.21
CA PRO A 173 4.29 13.57 2.52
C PRO A 173 5.50 13.18 3.39
N CYS A 174 5.46 12.01 4.04
CA CYS A 174 6.43 11.57 5.04
C CYS A 174 7.35 10.45 4.57
N PHE A 175 7.40 10.17 3.26
CA PHE A 175 8.28 9.14 2.73
C PHE A 175 9.75 9.58 2.83
N SER A 176 10.55 8.79 3.55
CA SER A 176 11.98 9.02 3.83
C SER A 176 12.87 8.09 2.99
N GLU A 177 14.01 8.59 2.53
CA GLU A 177 15.01 7.79 1.81
C GLU A 177 16.01 7.13 2.77
N THR A 178 16.08 7.61 4.01
CA THR A 178 17.11 7.20 4.99
C THR A 178 16.60 6.22 6.04
N ASP A 179 15.29 5.99 6.09
CA ASP A 179 14.65 5.24 7.16
C ASP A 179 14.00 3.96 6.64
N TYR A 180 13.89 2.98 7.53
CA TYR A 180 13.06 1.80 7.30
C TYR A 180 11.60 2.19 7.46
N GLN A 181 10.77 1.86 6.46
CA GLN A 181 9.37 2.27 6.44
C GLN A 181 8.44 1.17 5.96
N ILE A 182 7.30 1.02 6.62
CA ILE A 182 6.24 0.09 6.21
C ILE A 182 5.09 0.91 5.63
N VAL A 183 4.66 0.61 4.41
CA VAL A 183 3.45 1.15 3.82
C VAL A 183 2.40 0.04 3.75
N CYS A 184 1.29 0.23 4.44
CA CYS A 184 0.14 -0.66 4.39
C CYS A 184 -0.91 -0.04 3.47
N ILE A 185 -1.43 -0.81 2.52
CA ILE A 185 -2.30 -0.32 1.44
C ILE A 185 -3.44 -1.30 1.28
N ASN A 186 -4.67 -0.83 1.44
CA ASN A 186 -5.84 -1.63 1.13
C ASN A 186 -5.87 -1.92 -0.37
N ASN A 187 -5.71 -3.18 -0.74
CA ASN A 187 -5.61 -3.66 -2.11
C ASN A 187 -6.91 -4.39 -2.53
N SER A 188 -8.02 -4.05 -1.86
CA SER A 188 -9.34 -4.63 -2.11
C SER A 188 -10.02 -4.02 -3.33
N PHE A 189 -11.01 -4.71 -3.86
CA PHE A 189 -11.83 -4.24 -4.99
C PHE A 189 -13.33 -4.58 -4.83
N ALA A 190 -13.74 -4.89 -3.60
CA ALA A 190 -15.11 -5.22 -3.29
C ALA A 190 -16.04 -4.00 -3.42
N PRO A 191 -17.26 -4.15 -3.98
CA PRO A 191 -18.25 -3.08 -4.03
C PRO A 191 -18.62 -2.57 -2.63
N PHE A 192 -18.79 -1.25 -2.49
CA PHE A 192 -19.26 -0.65 -1.24
C PHE A 192 -20.65 -1.17 -0.84
N SER A 193 -20.83 -1.49 0.45
CA SER A 193 -22.11 -1.91 1.00
C SER A 193 -22.23 -1.52 2.47
N MET A 194 -23.34 -0.86 2.82
CA MET A 194 -23.69 -0.57 4.21
C MET A 194 -24.22 -1.80 4.95
N GLU A 195 -24.86 -2.73 4.24
CA GLU A 195 -25.45 -3.94 4.83
C GLU A 195 -24.41 -5.04 5.08
N LYS A 196 -23.39 -5.11 4.21
CA LYS A 196 -22.29 -6.05 4.29
C LYS A 196 -20.97 -5.29 4.13
N PRO A 197 -20.51 -4.61 5.19
CA PRO A 197 -19.27 -3.85 5.13
C PRO A 197 -18.12 -4.75 4.69
N VAL A 198 -17.43 -4.31 3.65
CA VAL A 198 -16.28 -4.98 3.04
C VAL A 198 -15.19 -3.95 2.79
N TRP A 199 -13.95 -4.41 2.76
CA TRP A 199 -12.81 -3.52 2.62
C TRP A 199 -12.84 -2.68 1.34
N GLN A 200 -12.60 -1.37 1.49
CA GLN A 200 -12.59 -0.41 0.38
C GLN A 200 -11.15 -0.06 0.02
N GLY A 201 -10.71 -0.52 -1.15
CA GLY A 201 -9.32 -0.46 -1.57
C GLY A 201 -8.89 0.85 -2.21
N THR A 202 -7.59 0.96 -2.41
CA THR A 202 -6.90 2.09 -3.04
C THR A 202 -5.96 1.57 -4.14
N LEU A 203 -5.53 2.46 -5.04
CA LEU A 203 -4.46 2.17 -6.00
C LEU A 203 -3.18 2.84 -5.54
N HIS A 204 -2.04 2.22 -5.84
CA HIS A 204 -0.75 2.78 -5.48
C HIS A 204 0.13 3.05 -6.69
N THR A 205 0.98 4.08 -6.56
CA THR A 205 1.91 4.53 -7.58
C THR A 205 3.24 4.84 -6.92
N ALA A 206 4.33 4.30 -7.46
CA ALA A 206 5.68 4.67 -7.08
C ALA A 206 6.36 5.31 -8.28
N THR A 207 6.80 6.56 -8.15
CA THR A 207 7.57 7.25 -9.18
C THR A 207 9.04 7.31 -8.74
N VAL A 208 9.91 6.63 -9.47
CA VAL A 208 11.35 6.73 -9.30
C VAL A 208 11.87 7.84 -10.19
N ARG A 209 12.42 8.89 -9.59
CA ARG A 209 12.79 10.12 -10.32
C ARG A 209 14.04 9.96 -11.16
N THR A 210 15.03 9.29 -10.60
CA THR A 210 16.34 9.07 -11.22
C THR A 210 16.80 7.66 -10.85
N PRO A 211 16.44 6.64 -11.64
CA PRO A 211 16.95 5.30 -11.46
C PRO A 211 18.48 5.28 -11.54
N ASP A 212 19.11 4.51 -10.68
CA ASP A 212 20.55 4.26 -10.63
C ASP A 212 20.80 2.77 -10.31
N GLU A 213 21.15 1.99 -11.33
CA GLU A 213 21.38 0.55 -11.22
C GLU A 213 22.63 0.20 -10.37
N SER A 214 23.51 1.18 -10.11
CA SER A 214 24.64 1.01 -9.19
C SER A 214 24.20 1.06 -7.71
N LYS A 215 22.98 1.55 -7.47
CA LYS A 215 22.35 1.63 -6.14
C LYS A 215 21.27 0.56 -5.99
N ARG A 216 20.84 0.35 -4.76
CA ARG A 216 19.77 -0.60 -4.41
C ARG A 216 18.55 0.15 -3.92
N ARG A 217 17.36 -0.25 -4.40
CA ARG A 217 16.07 0.16 -3.83
C ARG A 217 15.30 -1.08 -3.43
N VAL A 218 15.61 -1.59 -2.24
CA VAL A 218 15.07 -2.84 -1.74
C VAL A 218 13.67 -2.63 -1.17
N ILE A 219 12.73 -3.43 -1.67
CA ILE A 219 11.34 -3.47 -1.23
C ILE A 219 11.05 -4.89 -0.78
N ASN A 220 10.53 -4.99 0.44
CA ASN A 220 9.93 -6.17 1.00
C ASN A 220 8.43 -6.10 0.74
N SER A 221 7.84 -7.08 0.08
CA SER A 221 6.42 -7.06 -0.29
C SER A 221 5.73 -8.30 0.27
N THR A 222 4.57 -8.05 0.89
CA THR A 222 3.67 -9.12 1.29
C THR A 222 2.25 -8.76 0.82
N LEU A 223 1.58 -9.74 0.23
CA LEU A 223 0.15 -9.66 -0.07
C LEU A 223 -0.60 -10.49 0.97
N ILE A 224 -1.56 -9.87 1.65
CA ILE A 224 -2.26 -10.46 2.79
C ILE A 224 -3.76 -10.43 2.53
N ALA A 225 -4.42 -11.58 2.62
CA ALA A 225 -5.84 -11.72 2.40
C ALA A 225 -6.63 -11.90 3.70
N SER A 226 -7.83 -11.32 3.74
CA SER A 226 -8.85 -11.67 4.73
C SER A 226 -9.48 -13.01 4.33
N VAL A 227 -9.44 -13.99 5.23
CA VAL A 227 -9.92 -15.36 4.96
C VAL A 227 -10.74 -15.90 6.13
N PRO A 228 -11.64 -16.87 5.90
CA PRO A 228 -12.36 -17.54 6.99
C PRO A 228 -11.43 -18.17 8.03
N MET A 229 -11.87 -18.21 9.29
CA MET A 229 -11.17 -18.94 10.34
C MET A 229 -10.99 -20.42 9.96
N GLY A 230 -9.77 -20.93 10.14
CA GLY A 230 -9.43 -22.31 9.81
C GLY A 230 -9.26 -22.61 8.33
N ALA A 231 -9.21 -21.59 7.46
CA ALA A 231 -8.79 -21.77 6.07
C ALA A 231 -7.37 -22.36 6.01
N GLU A 232 -7.03 -22.99 4.89
CA GLU A 232 -5.66 -23.48 4.67
C GLU A 232 -4.72 -22.32 4.33
N THR A 233 -3.51 -22.34 4.90
CA THR A 233 -2.46 -21.36 4.62
C THR A 233 -1.73 -21.70 3.32
N VAL A 234 -1.62 -20.73 2.41
CA VAL A 234 -0.86 -20.89 1.16
C VAL A 234 0.64 -20.78 1.41
N VAL A 235 1.05 -19.83 2.26
CA VAL A 235 2.44 -19.60 2.67
C VAL A 235 2.67 -20.30 4.00
N SER A 236 3.73 -21.11 4.08
CA SER A 236 4.06 -21.87 5.28
C SER A 236 4.83 -21.03 6.29
N LYS A 237 4.93 -21.52 7.53
CA LYS A 237 5.80 -20.91 8.56
C LYS A 237 7.29 -20.97 8.20
N SER A 238 7.70 -21.94 7.40
CA SER A 238 9.07 -21.99 6.89
C SER A 238 9.33 -20.87 5.90
N ASP A 239 8.39 -20.58 5.00
CA ASP A 239 8.50 -19.48 4.04
C ASP A 239 8.50 -18.11 4.74
N GLU A 240 7.68 -17.94 5.79
CA GLU A 240 7.72 -16.76 6.66
C GLU A 240 9.11 -16.57 7.29
N GLN A 241 9.71 -17.65 7.80
CA GLN A 241 11.04 -17.59 8.40
C GLN A 241 12.12 -17.28 7.35
N GLU A 242 12.05 -17.92 6.18
CA GLU A 242 12.95 -17.65 5.06
C GLU A 242 12.87 -16.17 4.64
N PHE A 243 11.66 -15.61 4.55
CA PHE A 243 11.48 -14.19 4.23
C PHE A 243 12.21 -13.27 5.22
N VAL A 244 12.16 -13.58 6.52
CA VAL A 244 12.86 -12.79 7.56
C VAL A 244 14.37 -12.98 7.49
N GLU A 245 14.84 -14.21 7.27
CA GLU A 245 16.26 -14.57 7.35
C GLU A 245 17.03 -14.40 6.05
N THR A 246 16.36 -14.31 4.90
CA THR A 246 17.04 -14.31 3.60
C THR A 246 17.90 -13.06 3.44
N THR A 247 19.10 -13.20 2.92
CA THR A 247 19.94 -12.09 2.46
C THR A 247 19.70 -11.77 0.98
N LEU A 248 19.05 -12.67 0.25
CA LEU A 248 18.83 -12.57 -1.18
C LEU A 248 17.94 -11.36 -1.52
N VAL A 249 18.37 -10.57 -2.50
CA VAL A 249 17.54 -9.54 -3.14
C VAL A 249 17.27 -9.93 -4.59
N ARG A 250 16.01 -10.26 -4.91
CA ARG A 250 15.63 -10.58 -6.29
C ARG A 250 15.69 -9.33 -7.16
N ARG A 251 16.37 -9.39 -8.31
CA ARG A 251 16.37 -8.33 -9.32
C ARG A 251 15.52 -8.74 -10.52
N ARG A 252 14.73 -7.82 -11.04
CA ARG A 252 14.29 -7.91 -12.44
C ARG A 252 15.40 -7.32 -13.29
N ASP A 253 16.18 -8.15 -13.95
CA ASP A 253 17.04 -7.69 -15.04
C ASP A 253 16.15 -7.11 -16.14
N TYR A 254 16.32 -5.82 -16.43
CA TYR A 254 15.56 -5.08 -17.44
C TYR A 254 15.89 -5.50 -18.89
N GLY A 255 16.46 -6.70 -19.10
CA GLY A 255 16.94 -7.19 -20.39
C GLY A 255 16.76 -8.68 -20.65
N THR A 256 17.05 -9.59 -19.70
CA THR A 256 16.89 -11.06 -19.89
C THR A 256 17.19 -11.81 -18.58
N LEU A 257 16.48 -12.93 -18.36
CA LEU A 257 16.70 -14.01 -17.37
C LEU A 257 17.15 -13.59 -15.95
N GLN A 258 16.20 -13.75 -15.02
CA GLN A 258 16.35 -13.73 -13.56
C GLN A 258 17.72 -14.28 -13.10
N ARG A 259 18.55 -13.40 -12.54
CA ARG A 259 19.80 -13.76 -11.85
C ARG A 259 19.64 -13.51 -10.36
N ASP A 260 20.01 -14.50 -9.57
CA ASP A 260 20.19 -14.39 -8.14
C ASP A 260 21.61 -13.83 -7.92
N ASP A 261 21.71 -12.61 -7.38
CA ASP A 261 22.97 -11.87 -7.28
C ASP A 261 23.68 -12.03 -5.91
N ASP A 262 23.27 -12.98 -5.08
CA ASP A 262 23.90 -13.20 -3.77
C ASP A 262 24.39 -14.66 -3.62
N VAL A 263 25.61 -14.93 -4.10
CA VAL A 263 26.48 -16.05 -3.67
C VAL A 263 27.84 -15.49 -3.28
#